data_AF-A0A2V9TYW7-F1
#
_entry.id   AF-A0A2V9TYW7-F1
#
_cell.length_a   1.000
_cell.length_b   1.000
_cell.length_c   1.000
_cell.angle_alpha   90.00
_cell.angle_beta   90.00
_cell.angle_gamma   90.00
#
_symmetry.space_group_name_H-M   'P 1'
#
loop_
_entity.id
_entity.type
_entity.pdbx_description
1 polymer ?
#
loop_
_entity_poly.entity_id
_entity_poly.type
_entity_poly.pdbx_seq_one_letter_code
_entity_poly.pdbx_strand_id
1 'polypeptide(L)'
;MAAMYTLYRVRKLRTDERLAALARGVDVPMQPDLPEGARSRRFGILLTAGAIGYMATFALIARVEPDAWMAAAFGITPLALGLGFFVDSALIRKDLHA
;
A
#
# COMPACT_ATOMS: atom_id res chain seq x y z
N MET A 1 -27.93 2.51 4.52
CA MET A 1 -28.24 1.90 3.21
C MET A 1 -28.30 2.92 2.07
N ALA A 2 -29.04 4.04 2.19
CA ALA A 2 -29.13 5.05 1.13
C ALA A 2 -27.76 5.64 0.70
N ALA A 3 -26.88 5.94 1.66
CA ALA A 3 -25.54 6.47 1.37
C ALA A 3 -24.64 5.50 0.59
N MET A 4 -24.76 4.19 0.84
CA MET A 4 -24.03 3.16 0.08
C MET A 4 -24.54 3.08 -1.36
N TYR A 5 -25.86 3.18 -1.55
CA TYR A 5 -26.47 3.14 -2.87
C TYR A 5 -26.10 4.36 -3.73
N THR A 6 -26.11 5.56 -3.15
CA THR A 6 -25.71 6.78 -3.88
C THR A 6 -24.23 6.74 -4.27
N LEU A 7 -23.35 6.30 -3.36
CA LEU A 7 -21.92 6.10 -3.65
C LEU A 7 -21.69 5.08 -4.76
N TYR A 8 -22.41 3.94 -4.70
CA TYR A 8 -22.35 2.93 -5.75
C TYR A 8 -22.83 3.48 -7.09
N ARG A 9 -23.95 4.21 -7.11
CA ARG A 9 -24.52 4.77 -8.34
C ARG A 9 -23.58 5.76 -9.01
N VAL A 10 -22.96 6.66 -8.24
CA VAL A 10 -21.99 7.64 -8.77
C VAL A 10 -20.76 6.93 -9.33
N ARG A 11 -20.25 5.89 -8.65
CA ARG A 11 -19.13 5.09 -9.15
C ARG A 11 -19.47 4.38 -10.45
N LYS A 12 -20.66 3.76 -10.52
CA LYS A 12 -21.14 3.07 -11.72
C LYS A 12 -21.23 4.02 -12.92
N LEU A 13 -21.84 5.20 -12.73
CA LEU A 13 -21.96 6.21 -13.79
C LEU A 13 -20.59 6.66 -14.31
N ARG A 14 -19.62 6.93 -13.44
CA ARG A 14 -18.25 7.29 -13.86
C ARG A 14 -17.56 6.18 -14.64
N THR A 15 -17.78 4.91 -14.29
CA THR A 15 -17.22 3.78 -15.02
C THR A 15 -17.85 3.66 -16.40
N ASP A 16 -19.17 3.79 -16.50
CA ASP A 16 -19.91 3.71 -17.77
C ASP A 16 -19.50 4.86 -18.71
N GLU A 17 -19.31 6.08 -18.19
CA GLU A 17 -18.79 7.23 -18.94
C GLU A 17 -17.37 6.99 -19.47
N ARG A 18 -16.47 6.43 -18.64
CA ARG A 18 -15.10 6.07 -19.07
C ARG A 18 -15.10 4.99 -20.16
N LEU A 19 -15.94 3.96 -20.02
CA LEU A 19 -16.09 2.91 -21.05
C LEU A 19 -16.63 3.49 -22.36
N ALA A 20 -17.61 4.40 -22.29
CA ALA A 20 -18.15 5.07 -23.45
C ALA A 20 -17.16 6.05 -24.09
N ALA A 21 -16.23 6.62 -23.33
CA ALA A 21 -15.14 7.44 -23.84
C ALA A 21 -14.07 6.59 -24.54
N LEU A 22 -13.69 5.44 -23.96
CA LEU A 22 -12.80 4.45 -24.58
C LEU A 22 -13.37 3.95 -25.91
N ALA A 23 -14.66 3.62 -25.96
CA ALA A 23 -15.34 3.19 -27.18
C ALA A 23 -15.38 4.27 -28.27
N ARG A 24 -15.34 5.55 -27.87
CA ARG A 24 -15.26 6.72 -28.76
C ARG A 24 -13.83 7.10 -29.13
N GLY A 25 -12.82 6.36 -28.66
CA GLY A 25 -11.41 6.67 -28.89
C GLY A 25 -10.95 7.96 -28.21
N VAL A 26 -11.68 8.46 -27.21
CA VAL A 26 -11.31 9.64 -26.45
C VAL A 26 -10.27 9.26 -25.42
N ASP A 27 -9.21 10.07 -25.31
CA ASP A 27 -8.16 9.86 -24.31
C ASP A 27 -8.74 10.02 -22.90
N VAL A 28 -8.78 8.93 -22.15
CA VAL A 28 -9.27 8.91 -20.77
C VAL A 28 -8.05 9.10 -19.88
N PRO A 29 -8.01 10.14 -19.03
CA PRO A 29 -6.91 10.32 -18.10
C PRO A 29 -6.89 9.13 -17.14
N MET A 30 -6.01 8.17 -17.43
CA MET A 30 -5.71 7.07 -16.53
C MET A 30 -5.04 7.66 -15.29
N GLN A 31 -5.33 7.07 -14.13
CA GLN A 31 -4.66 7.47 -12.91
C GLN A 31 -3.15 7.35 -13.16
N PRO A 32 -2.37 8.44 -12.96
CA PRO A 32 -0.95 8.40 -13.31
C PRO A 32 -0.31 7.27 -12.52
N ASP A 33 0.26 6.31 -13.25
CA ASP A 33 0.99 5.23 -12.64
C ASP A 33 2.13 5.84 -11.82
N LEU A 34 2.21 5.43 -10.55
CA LEU A 34 3.31 5.85 -9.70
C LEU A 34 4.62 5.42 -10.37
N PRO A 35 5.62 6.31 -10.49
CA PRO A 35 6.93 5.91 -10.95
C PRO A 35 7.47 4.82 -10.01
N GLU A 36 8.24 3.89 -10.55
CA GLU A 36 8.62 2.65 -9.84
C GLU A 36 9.26 2.91 -8.47
N GLY A 37 10.11 3.94 -8.36
CA GLY A 37 10.69 4.35 -7.08
C GLY A 37 9.68 4.87 -6.06
N ALA A 38 8.63 5.58 -6.50
CA ALA A 38 7.55 6.03 -5.60
C ALA A 38 6.65 4.86 -5.17
N ARG A 39 6.44 3.88 -6.04
CA ARG A 39 5.72 2.64 -5.75
C ARG A 39 6.47 1.83 -4.69
N SER A 40 7.76 1.61 -4.91
CA SER A 40 8.65 0.88 -4.00
C SER A 40 8.68 1.52 -2.61
N ARG A 41 8.90 2.85 -2.53
CA ARG A 41 8.86 3.59 -1.26
C ARG A 41 7.53 3.43 -0.51
N ARG A 42 6.40 3.43 -1.22
CA ARG A 42 5.08 3.25 -0.60
C ARG A 42 4.94 1.88 0.07
N PHE A 43 5.39 0.81 -0.60
CA PHE A 43 5.40 -0.53 -0.01
C PHE A 43 6.35 -0.63 1.18
N GLY A 44 7.52 0.01 1.09
CA GLY A 44 8.46 0.13 2.22
C GLY A 44 7.79 0.74 3.45
N ILE A 45 7.14 1.90 3.29
CA ILE A 45 6.43 2.59 4.39
C ILE A 45 5.34 1.69 4.99
N LEU A 46 4.50 1.08 4.16
CA LEU A 46 3.37 0.27 4.62
C LEU A 46 3.84 -0.96 5.39
N LEU A 47 4.84 -1.67 4.88
CA LEU A 47 5.36 -2.88 5.51
C LEU A 47 6.13 -2.57 6.80
N THR A 48 6.96 -1.53 6.81
CA THR A 48 7.68 -1.12 8.02
C THR A 48 6.73 -0.61 9.10
N ALA A 49 5.75 0.24 8.75
CA ALA A 49 4.78 0.74 9.72
C ALA A 49 3.88 -0.38 10.27
N GLY A 50 3.40 -1.28 9.40
CA GLY A 50 2.62 -2.44 9.81
C GLY A 50 3.41 -3.38 10.72
N ALA A 51 4.68 -3.65 10.39
CA ALA A 51 5.55 -4.48 11.20
C ALA A 51 5.82 -3.87 12.59
N ILE A 52 6.16 -2.58 12.65
CA ILE A 52 6.40 -1.89 13.93
C ILE A 52 5.12 -1.90 14.78
N GLY A 53 3.97 -1.56 14.19
CA GLY A 53 2.69 -1.59 14.88
C GLY A 53 2.33 -2.99 15.40
N TYR A 54 2.52 -4.01 14.57
CA TYR A 54 2.29 -5.41 14.94
C TYR A 54 3.19 -5.84 16.11
N MET A 55 4.50 -5.62 16.01
CA MET A 55 5.46 -5.95 17.08
C MET A 55 5.14 -5.19 18.37
N ALA A 56 4.86 -3.89 18.28
CA ALA A 56 4.52 -3.08 19.45
C ALA A 56 3.24 -3.59 20.13
N THR A 57 2.22 -3.96 19.36
CA THR A 57 0.97 -4.50 19.89
C THR A 57 1.22 -5.81 20.65
N PHE A 58 1.92 -6.76 20.04
CA PHE A 58 2.21 -8.05 20.69
C PHE A 58 3.20 -7.92 21.85
N ALA A 59 4.14 -6.98 21.80
CA ALA A 59 5.04 -6.68 22.92
C ALA A 59 4.29 -6.09 24.13
N LEU A 60 3.20 -5.35 23.92
CA LEU A 60 2.32 -4.89 24.99
C LEU A 60 1.49 -6.04 25.58
N ILE A 61 0.94 -6.90 24.73
CA ILE A 61 0.22 -8.11 25.17
C ILE A 61 1.16 -9.03 25.97
N ALA A 62 2.41 -9.14 25.54
CA ALA A 62 3.42 -9.97 26.20
C ALA A 62 3.77 -9.55 27.64
N ARG A 63 3.31 -8.37 28.08
CA ARG A 63 3.40 -7.95 29.49
C ARG A 63 2.49 -8.77 30.40
N VAL A 64 1.41 -9.31 29.86
CA VAL A 64 0.43 -10.13 30.59
C VAL A 64 0.53 -11.60 30.18
N GLU A 65 0.79 -11.86 28.90
CA GLU A 65 0.90 -13.22 28.34
C GLU A 65 2.23 -13.42 27.61
N PRO A 66 3.28 -13.94 28.28
CA PRO A 66 4.63 -14.00 27.72
C PRO A 66 4.76 -14.72 26.37
N ASP A 67 3.89 -15.69 26.09
CA ASP A 67 3.88 -16.44 24.84
C ASP A 67 3.59 -15.55 23.61
N ALA A 68 2.99 -14.37 23.82
CA ALA A 68 2.78 -13.38 22.77
C ALA A 68 4.10 -12.82 22.17
N TRP A 69 5.26 -13.02 22.81
CA TRP A 69 6.56 -12.72 22.20
C TRP A 69 6.82 -13.54 20.93
N MET A 70 6.31 -14.77 20.85
CA MET A 70 6.42 -15.58 19.62
C MET A 70 5.68 -14.91 18.47
N ALA A 71 4.48 -14.38 18.72
CA ALA A 71 3.74 -13.62 17.74
C ALA A 71 4.51 -12.36 17.34
N ALA A 72 5.02 -11.57 18.30
CA ALA A 72 5.81 -10.36 18.02
C ALA A 72 7.00 -10.65 17.09
N ALA A 73 7.69 -11.77 17.25
CA ALA A 73 8.83 -12.15 16.41
C ALA A 73 8.47 -12.26 14.91
N PHE A 74 7.25 -12.66 14.57
CA PHE A 74 6.81 -12.70 13.17
C PHE A 74 6.79 -11.33 12.49
N GLY A 75 6.74 -10.24 13.25
CA GLY A 75 6.84 -8.88 12.74
C GLY A 75 8.20 -8.54 12.14
N ILE A 76 9.26 -9.30 12.44
CA ILE A 76 10.60 -9.11 11.87
C ILE A 76 10.59 -9.31 10.35
N THR A 77 9.82 -10.28 9.84
CA THR A 77 9.73 -10.59 8.42
C THR A 77 9.19 -9.43 7.58
N PRO A 78 7.98 -8.87 7.85
CA PRO A 78 7.51 -7.69 7.13
C PRO A 78 8.38 -6.45 7.37
N LEU A 79 9.05 -6.33 8.52
CA LEU A 79 10.01 -5.23 8.75
C LEU A 79 11.19 -5.30 7.78
N ALA A 80 11.79 -6.49 7.64
CA ALA A 80 12.89 -6.72 6.71
C ALA A 80 12.48 -6.45 5.26
N LEU A 81 11.28 -6.90 4.87
CA LEU A 81 10.72 -6.61 3.55
C LEU A 81 10.54 -5.09 3.33
N GLY A 82 9.98 -4.38 4.31
CA GLY A 82 9.81 -2.93 4.23
C GLY A 82 11.13 -2.17 4.08
N LEU A 83 12.17 -2.57 4.82
CA LEU A 83 13.52 -2.05 4.64
C LEU A 83 14.10 -2.35 3.26
N GLY A 84 13.88 -3.56 2.73
CA GLY A 84 14.27 -3.93 1.37
C GLY A 84 13.66 -3.01 0.31
N PHE A 85 12.37 -2.69 0.42
CA PHE A 85 11.71 -1.74 -0.47
C PHE A 85 12.26 -0.31 -0.37
N PHE A 86 12.75 0.12 0.81
CA PHE A 86 13.45 1.40 0.90
C PHE A 86 14.79 1.38 0.15
N VAL A 87 15.56 0.30 0.27
CA VAL A 87 16.81 0.13 -0.48
C VAL A 87 16.54 0.12 -1.99
N ASP A 88 15.54 -0.64 -2.43
CA ASP A 88 15.10 -0.69 -3.83
C ASP A 88 14.72 0.72 -4.34
N SER A 89 13.92 1.48 -3.58
CA SER A 89 13.59 2.86 -3.95
C SER A 89 14.81 3.78 -4.04
N ALA A 90 15.84 3.55 -3.22
CA ALA A 90 17.08 4.32 -3.24
C ALA A 90 17.93 3.95 -4.46
N LEU A 91 18.01 2.67 -4.83
CA LEU A 91 18.72 2.20 -6.02
C LEU A 91 18.07 2.72 -7.30
N ILE A 92 16.75 2.59 -7.45
CA ILE A 92 16.00 3.13 -8.60
C ILE A 92 16.28 4.62 -8.75
N ARG A 93 16.31 5.36 -7.64
CA ARG A 93 16.60 6.80 -7.68
C ARG A 93 18.04 7.08 -8.13
N LYS A 94 19.01 6.24 -7.75
CA LYS A 94 20.41 6.38 -8.20
C LYS A 94 20.53 6.07 -9.71
N ASP A 95 19.88 5.02 -10.19
CA ASP A 95 19.91 4.62 -11.60
C ASP A 95 19.28 5.68 -12.52
N LEU A 96 18.26 6.40 -12.03
CA LEU A 96 17.64 7.52 -12.77
C LEU A 96 18.54 8.77 -12.86
N HIS A 97 19.60 8.86 -12.06
CA HIS A 97 20.52 9.99 -12.01
C HIS A 97 21.91 9.68 -12.60
N ALA A 98 22.16 8.44 -13.02
CA ALA A 98 23.40 8.00 -13.67
C ALA A 98 23.32 8.16 -15.19
#